data_AF-A0A483PIX7-F1
#
_entry.id   AF-A0A483PIX7-F1
#
_cell.length_a   1.000
_cell.length_b   1.000
_cell.length_c   1.000
_cell.angle_alpha   90.00
_cell.angle_beta   90.00
_cell.angle_gamma   90.00
#
_symmetry.space_group_name_H-M   'P 1'
#
loop_
_entity.id
_entity.type
_entity.pdbx_description
1 polymer ?
#
loop_
_entity_poly.entity_id
_entity_poly.type
_entity_poly.pdbx_seq_one_letter_code
_entity_poly.pdbx_strand_id
1 'polypeptide(L)'
;MSEKSGVLHFDLNHTATLIYEHLGDDIGCSEARKKRSELQKLISTALQESKTDSPIYTFLPDLKTPTFSEKEIEEIVEESNESEKEWVDVFNNAEKLLKEGNFTEAKKYYSQAIELRPNDDYLLQRLTLCTYKDVSDNISPVMACFDAMSILSALSPDTSNDPETTGLAGAISKNIWREIKDISFLVKAFLLYERGYTIKKDYYNGENLAICHHEKMEYLKNLNATSANLNKEIAYHEVSAEMIFNSVLGITEEIINSNYFDERSDQKWVFASACQAANYIGDSDKSSTYFDRFKAFCDNSWDIETFCKNKLRKQ
;
A
#
# COMPACT_ATOMS: atom_id res chain seq x y z
N MET A 1 9.87 16.53 -2.88
CA MET A 1 10.48 15.84 -1.72
C MET A 1 11.27 14.64 -2.23
N SER A 2 12.31 14.19 -1.53
CA SER A 2 13.10 13.02 -1.92
C SER A 2 13.47 12.18 -0.71
N GLU A 3 13.51 10.87 -0.86
CA GLU A 3 13.94 9.96 0.20
C GLU A 3 15.46 10.06 0.39
N LYS A 4 15.93 10.07 1.64
CA LYS A 4 17.35 10.22 2.02
C LYS A 4 18.27 9.16 1.43
N SER A 5 17.79 7.92 1.29
CA SER A 5 18.48 6.81 0.64
C SER A 5 18.26 6.76 -0.87
N GLY A 6 17.34 7.58 -1.41
CA GLY A 6 16.99 7.60 -2.81
C GLY A 6 18.14 8.13 -3.67
N VAL A 7 18.47 7.41 -4.75
CA VAL A 7 19.45 7.87 -5.73
C VAL A 7 18.76 8.83 -6.71
N LEU A 8 19.17 10.10 -6.70
CA LEU A 8 18.73 11.06 -7.71
C LEU A 8 19.54 10.85 -9.00
N HIS A 9 18.85 10.43 -10.06
CA HIS A 9 19.46 10.17 -11.37
C HIS A 9 19.52 11.42 -12.27
N PHE A 10 18.94 12.54 -11.83
CA PHE A 10 18.92 13.82 -12.55
C PHE A 10 19.55 14.92 -11.69
N ASP A 11 20.12 15.94 -12.34
CA ASP A 11 20.62 17.12 -11.65
C ASP A 11 19.44 17.98 -11.18
N LEU A 12 19.11 17.87 -9.89
CA LEU A 12 18.09 18.68 -9.21
C LEU A 12 18.71 19.76 -8.32
N ASN A 13 19.99 20.12 -8.50
CA ASN A 13 20.67 21.09 -7.63
C ASN A 13 20.03 22.49 -7.67
N HIS A 14 19.25 22.78 -8.71
CA HIS A 14 18.52 24.03 -8.89
C HIS A 14 17.08 23.97 -8.34
N THR A 15 16.67 22.86 -7.72
CA THR A 15 15.32 22.68 -7.15
C THR A 15 15.42 22.49 -5.64
N ALA A 16 14.70 23.32 -4.88
CA ALA A 16 14.61 23.14 -3.43
C ALA A 16 13.91 21.81 -3.11
N THR A 17 14.69 20.81 -2.72
CA THR A 17 14.18 19.46 -2.45
C THR A 17 14.21 19.18 -0.96
N LEU A 18 13.03 19.06 -0.33
CA LEU A 18 12.92 18.60 1.05
C LEU A 18 13.19 17.09 1.12
N ILE A 19 14.25 16.70 1.83
CA ILE A 19 14.68 15.30 1.98
C ILE A 19 14.05 14.70 3.23
N TYR A 20 13.51 13.48 3.17
CA TYR A 20 12.90 12.77 4.31
C TYR A 20 13.39 11.32 4.41
N GLU A 21 13.24 10.70 5.58
CA GLU A 21 13.59 9.30 5.84
C GLU A 21 12.31 8.44 5.95
N HIS A 22 12.28 7.31 5.26
CA HIS A 22 11.16 6.35 5.30
C HIS A 22 11.45 5.23 6.32
N LEU A 23 10.40 4.64 6.87
CA LEU A 23 10.42 3.47 7.74
C LEU A 23 9.61 2.35 7.08
N GLY A 24 10.05 1.86 5.91
CA GLY A 24 9.27 0.94 5.08
C GLY A 24 8.02 1.63 4.49
N ASP A 25 6.82 1.26 4.93
CA ASP A 25 5.58 1.79 4.35
C ASP A 25 5.14 3.12 5.00
N ASP A 26 5.87 3.60 6.00
CA ASP A 26 5.49 4.75 6.82
C ASP A 26 6.59 5.82 6.92
N ILE A 27 6.21 7.05 7.23
CA ILE A 27 7.12 8.10 7.68
C ILE A 27 6.87 8.26 9.18
N GLY A 28 7.85 7.86 9.99
CA GLY A 28 7.72 7.88 11.45
C GLY A 28 7.25 9.23 11.98
N CYS A 29 6.42 9.22 13.02
CA CYS A 29 5.85 10.43 13.64
C CYS A 29 6.92 11.48 13.96
N SER A 30 8.10 11.03 14.38
CA SER A 30 9.25 11.89 14.68
C SER A 30 9.77 12.61 13.43
N GLU A 31 9.94 11.90 12.32
CA GLU A 31 10.40 12.45 11.05
C GLU A 31 9.35 13.38 10.44
N ALA A 32 8.06 12.99 10.46
CA ALA A 32 6.97 13.83 9.98
C ALA A 32 6.91 15.18 10.70
N ARG A 33 7.02 15.19 12.04
CA ARG A 33 7.06 16.43 12.85
C ARG A 33 8.26 17.29 12.49
N LYS A 34 9.43 16.69 12.34
CA LYS A 34 10.65 17.40 11.95
C LYS A 34 10.50 18.04 10.57
N LYS A 35 10.01 17.30 9.58
CA LYS A 35 9.80 17.82 8.21
C LYS A 35 8.76 18.93 8.17
N ARG A 36 7.69 18.83 8.96
CA ARG A 36 6.70 19.91 9.13
C ARG A 36 7.34 21.20 9.65
N SER A 37 8.20 21.08 10.67
CA SER A 37 8.91 22.23 11.23
C SER A 37 9.90 22.85 10.23
N GLU A 38 10.62 22.03 9.47
CA GLU A 38 11.55 22.50 8.41
C GLU A 38 10.78 23.23 7.30
N LEU A 39 9.65 22.67 6.85
CA LEU A 39 8.80 23.29 5.84
C LEU A 39 8.21 24.62 6.31
N GLN A 40 7.73 24.68 7.56
CA GLN A 40 7.21 25.92 8.14
C GLN A 40 8.27 27.04 8.16
N LYS A 41 9.52 26.69 8.52
CA LYS A 41 10.64 27.63 8.49
C LYS A 41 10.98 28.07 7.07
N LEU A 42 10.96 27.15 6.10
CA LEU A 42 11.20 27.46 4.68
C LEU A 42 10.15 28.45 4.16
N ILE A 43 8.86 28.18 4.38
CA ILE A 43 7.76 29.06 3.97
C ILE A 43 7.89 30.43 4.61
N SER A 44 8.17 30.49 5.91
CA SER A 44 8.32 31.77 6.64
C SER A 44 9.48 32.60 6.08
N THR A 45 10.58 31.93 5.67
CA THR A 45 11.74 32.59 5.07
C THR A 45 11.41 33.09 3.67
N ALA A 46 10.73 32.29 2.85
CA ALA A 46 10.33 32.67 1.50
C ALA A 46 9.35 33.86 1.49
N LEU A 47 8.42 33.92 2.46
CA LEU A 47 7.48 35.04 2.60
C LEU A 47 8.14 36.35 3.05
N GLN A 48 9.34 36.31 3.63
CA GLN A 48 10.10 37.49 4.04
C GLN A 48 11.03 38.01 2.94
N GLU A 49 11.29 37.22 1.90
CA GLU A 49 12.17 37.59 0.79
C GLU A 49 11.47 38.59 -0.14
N SER A 50 12.09 39.76 -0.35
CA SER A 50 11.54 40.82 -1.20
C SER A 50 12.09 40.77 -2.63
N LYS A 51 13.05 39.88 -2.91
CA LYS A 51 13.68 39.78 -4.22
C LYS A 51 12.70 39.22 -5.26
N THR A 52 12.59 39.90 -6.40
CA THR A 52 11.86 39.40 -7.56
C THR A 52 12.47 38.10 -8.07
N ASP A 53 11.74 37.00 -7.95
CA ASP A 53 12.23 35.64 -8.23
C ASP A 53 12.28 35.34 -9.75
N SER A 54 11.40 35.95 -10.54
CA SER A 54 11.36 35.68 -11.98
C SER A 54 12.31 36.56 -12.79
N PRO A 55 13.20 35.97 -13.63
CA PRO A 55 14.08 36.73 -14.51
C PRO A 55 13.31 37.54 -15.55
N ILE A 56 12.04 37.23 -15.83
CA ILE A 56 11.22 37.99 -16.78
C ILE A 56 11.08 39.45 -16.37
N TYR A 57 10.91 39.72 -15.07
CA TYR A 57 10.79 41.07 -14.52
C TYR A 57 12.15 41.77 -14.40
N THR A 58 13.24 41.01 -14.45
CA THR A 58 14.60 41.57 -14.56
C THR A 58 14.83 42.14 -15.96
N PHE A 59 14.35 41.46 -17.01
CA PHE A 59 14.56 41.88 -18.40
C PHE A 59 13.42 42.75 -18.97
N LEU A 60 12.24 42.74 -18.34
CA LEU A 60 11.08 43.57 -18.70
C LEU A 60 10.61 44.37 -17.48
N PRO A 61 11.32 45.46 -17.09
CA PRO A 61 11.04 46.20 -15.86
C PRO A 61 9.68 46.93 -15.86
N ASP A 62 9.12 47.21 -17.04
CA ASP A 62 7.81 47.85 -17.20
C ASP A 62 6.64 46.85 -17.13
N LEU A 63 6.92 45.55 -17.10
CA LEU A 63 5.89 44.52 -17.01
C LEU A 63 5.32 44.49 -15.58
N LYS A 64 4.03 44.81 -15.45
CA LYS A 64 3.34 44.76 -14.15
C LYS A 64 3.03 43.32 -13.76
N THR A 65 3.39 42.96 -12.54
CA THR A 65 2.98 41.68 -11.94
C THR A 65 1.46 41.65 -11.76
N PRO A 66 0.78 40.56 -12.16
CA PRO A 66 -0.63 40.37 -11.83
C PRO A 66 -0.80 40.33 -10.32
N THR A 67 -1.76 41.09 -9.79
CA THR A 67 -2.09 41.12 -8.36
C THR A 67 -3.60 40.95 -8.20
N PHE A 68 -4.01 40.15 -7.23
CA PHE A 68 -5.40 40.08 -6.80
C PHE A 68 -5.76 41.31 -5.96
N SER A 69 -7.02 41.73 -6.03
CA SER A 69 -7.58 42.68 -5.07
C SER A 69 -7.76 42.03 -3.69
N GLU A 70 -7.84 42.83 -2.63
CA GLU A 70 -8.06 42.33 -1.27
C GLU A 70 -9.34 41.45 -1.17
N LYS A 71 -10.41 41.85 -1.87
CA LYS A 71 -11.66 41.09 -1.91
C LYS A 71 -11.52 39.73 -2.61
N GLU A 72 -10.80 39.69 -3.74
CA GLU A 72 -10.52 38.42 -4.42
C GLU A 72 -9.65 37.51 -3.55
N ILE A 73 -8.69 38.07 -2.81
CA ILE A 73 -7.88 37.30 -1.86
C ILE A 73 -8.76 36.74 -0.74
N GLU A 74 -9.63 37.55 -0.14
CA GLU A 74 -10.57 37.09 0.90
C GLU A 74 -11.48 35.97 0.40
N GLU A 75 -12.09 36.14 -0.78
CA GLU A 75 -12.97 35.13 -1.39
C GLU A 75 -12.22 33.80 -1.65
N ILE A 76 -11.00 33.86 -2.21
CA ILE A 76 -10.16 32.67 -2.44
C ILE A 76 -9.79 31.98 -1.12
N VAL A 77 -9.48 32.76 -0.08
CA VAL A 77 -9.13 32.22 1.24
C VAL A 77 -10.35 31.57 1.91
N GLU A 78 -11.53 32.17 1.83
CA GLU A 78 -12.77 31.58 2.36
C GLU A 78 -13.11 30.28 1.64
N GLU A 79 -13.15 30.27 0.30
CA GLU A 79 -13.41 29.07 -0.50
C GLU A 79 -12.40 27.95 -0.21
N SER A 80 -11.11 28.30 -0.12
CA SER A 80 -10.06 27.34 0.21
C SER A 80 -10.21 26.77 1.62
N ASN A 81 -10.63 27.58 2.61
CA ASN A 81 -10.81 27.11 3.98
C ASN A 81 -12.03 26.19 4.10
N GLU A 82 -13.12 26.48 3.41
CA GLU A 82 -14.31 25.64 3.39
C GLU A 82 -14.03 24.28 2.74
N SER A 83 -13.40 24.30 1.56
CA SER A 83 -13.00 23.09 0.85
C SER A 83 -12.01 22.23 1.65
N GLU A 84 -11.01 22.85 2.29
CA GLU A 84 -10.04 22.14 3.12
C GLU A 84 -10.69 21.54 4.38
N LYS A 85 -11.64 22.26 5.00
CA LYS A 85 -12.36 21.74 6.16
C LYS A 85 -13.21 20.51 5.79
N GLU A 86 -13.95 20.59 4.68
CA GLU A 86 -14.73 19.47 4.17
C GLU A 86 -13.83 18.27 3.86
N TRP A 87 -12.72 18.49 3.17
CA TRP A 87 -11.72 17.46 2.89
C TRP A 87 -11.20 16.79 4.17
N VAL A 88 -10.74 17.57 5.15
CA VAL A 88 -10.18 17.07 6.41
C VAL A 88 -11.21 16.23 7.16
N ASP A 89 -12.46 16.67 7.21
CA ASP A 89 -13.53 15.93 7.89
C ASP A 89 -13.84 14.61 7.17
N VAL A 90 -13.98 14.62 5.84
CA VAL A 90 -14.25 13.41 5.04
C VAL A 90 -13.11 12.40 5.16
N PHE A 91 -11.87 12.86 5.00
CA PHE A 91 -10.67 12.01 5.04
C PHE A 91 -10.46 11.38 6.42
N ASN A 92 -10.53 12.17 7.49
CA ASN A 92 -10.34 11.65 8.85
C ASN A 92 -11.42 10.63 9.24
N ASN A 93 -12.67 10.83 8.80
CA ASN A 93 -13.73 9.85 9.01
C ASN A 93 -13.47 8.55 8.22
N ALA A 94 -13.00 8.65 6.98
CA ALA A 94 -12.63 7.48 6.17
C ALA A 94 -11.53 6.64 6.83
N GLU A 95 -10.44 7.29 7.26
CA GLU A 95 -9.30 6.63 7.93
C GLU A 95 -9.71 5.99 9.27
N LYS A 96 -10.52 6.71 10.06
CA LYS A 96 -11.05 6.18 11.33
C LYS A 96 -11.88 4.91 11.11
N LEU A 97 -12.83 4.95 10.19
CA LEU A 97 -13.71 3.81 9.90
C LEU A 97 -12.95 2.62 9.32
N LEU A 98 -11.95 2.89 8.48
CA LEU A 98 -11.05 1.86 7.96
C LEU A 98 -10.30 1.17 9.10
N LYS A 99 -9.75 1.92 10.05
CA LYS A 99 -9.06 1.37 11.24
C LYS A 99 -9.99 0.55 12.13
N GLU A 100 -11.25 0.96 12.27
CA GLU A 100 -12.28 0.21 12.99
C GLU A 100 -12.72 -1.07 12.26
N GLY A 101 -12.33 -1.24 10.98
CA GLY A 101 -12.75 -2.36 10.14
C GLY A 101 -14.16 -2.20 9.58
N ASN A 102 -14.74 -1.00 9.66
CA ASN A 102 -16.05 -0.69 9.09
C ASN A 102 -15.91 -0.33 7.60
N PHE A 103 -15.60 -1.35 6.79
CA PHE A 103 -15.34 -1.18 5.36
C PHE A 103 -16.55 -0.60 4.60
N THR A 104 -17.78 -0.95 4.97
CA THR A 104 -19.00 -0.47 4.32
C THR A 104 -19.16 1.05 4.47
N GLU A 105 -18.97 1.60 5.67
CA GLU A 105 -19.04 3.06 5.87
C GLU A 105 -17.77 3.76 5.38
N ALA A 106 -16.58 3.17 5.57
CA ALA A 106 -15.33 3.72 5.04
C ALA A 106 -15.40 3.90 3.52
N LYS A 107 -15.96 2.92 2.80
CA LYS A 107 -16.22 2.98 1.34
C LYS A 107 -16.98 4.24 0.96
N LYS A 108 -18.04 4.60 1.71
CA LYS A 108 -18.85 5.81 1.42
C LYS A 108 -18.03 7.09 1.57
N TYR A 109 -17.24 7.22 2.64
CA TYR A 109 -16.38 8.38 2.83
C TYR A 109 -15.25 8.45 1.81
N TYR A 110 -14.65 7.32 1.42
CA TYR A 110 -13.65 7.30 0.35
C TYR A 110 -14.26 7.64 -1.03
N SER A 111 -15.52 7.27 -1.30
CA SER A 111 -16.21 7.74 -2.50
C SER A 111 -16.36 9.26 -2.51
N GLN A 112 -16.76 9.87 -1.39
CA GLN A 112 -16.81 11.34 -1.26
C GLN A 112 -15.41 11.97 -1.40
N ALA A 113 -14.39 11.37 -0.79
CA ALA A 113 -13.02 11.86 -0.86
C ALA A 113 -12.51 11.93 -2.31
N ILE A 114 -12.84 10.94 -3.15
CA ILE A 114 -12.48 10.93 -4.58
C ILE A 114 -13.26 11.98 -5.37
N GLU A 115 -14.50 12.30 -5.01
CA GLU A 115 -15.23 13.40 -5.64
C GLU A 115 -14.55 14.75 -5.35
N LEU A 116 -14.04 14.94 -4.14
CA LEU A 116 -13.29 16.15 -3.74
C LEU A 116 -11.88 16.21 -4.35
N ARG A 117 -11.20 15.06 -4.48
CA ARG A 117 -9.86 14.94 -5.05
C ARG A 117 -9.80 13.83 -6.10
N PRO A 118 -10.27 14.09 -7.33
CA PRO A 118 -10.28 13.10 -8.40
C PRO A 118 -8.87 12.68 -8.79
N ASN A 119 -8.70 11.40 -9.17
CA ASN A 119 -7.43 10.81 -9.61
C ASN A 119 -6.32 10.79 -8.55
N ASP A 120 -6.66 10.84 -7.27
CA ASP A 120 -5.71 10.56 -6.21
C ASP A 120 -5.52 9.04 -6.07
N ASP A 121 -4.31 8.57 -6.38
CA ASP A 121 -3.96 7.14 -6.39
C ASP A 121 -4.21 6.48 -5.02
N TYR A 122 -3.88 7.17 -3.92
CA TYR A 122 -4.07 6.66 -2.57
C TYR A 122 -5.56 6.48 -2.26
N LEU A 123 -6.39 7.47 -2.60
CA LEU A 123 -7.84 7.36 -2.39
C LEU A 123 -8.46 6.26 -3.23
N LEU A 124 -8.04 6.08 -4.49
CA LEU A 124 -8.47 4.97 -5.35
C LEU A 124 -8.10 3.61 -4.75
N GLN A 125 -6.89 3.47 -4.21
CA GLN A 125 -6.43 2.27 -3.53
C GLN A 125 -7.23 1.98 -2.26
N ARG A 126 -7.49 2.99 -1.42
CA ARG A 126 -8.30 2.83 -0.21
C ARG A 126 -9.75 2.51 -0.50
N LEU A 127 -10.35 3.16 -1.50
CA LEU A 127 -11.70 2.83 -1.94
C LEU A 127 -11.77 1.39 -2.47
N THR A 128 -10.78 0.97 -3.26
CA THR A 128 -10.64 -0.40 -3.75
C THR A 128 -10.58 -1.40 -2.60
N LEU A 129 -9.72 -1.16 -1.61
CA LEU A 129 -9.58 -1.99 -0.42
C LEU A 129 -10.91 -2.14 0.32
N CYS A 130 -11.58 -1.02 0.61
CA CYS A 130 -12.88 -1.04 1.29
C CYS A 130 -13.93 -1.79 0.49
N THR A 131 -13.89 -1.67 -0.85
CA THR A 131 -14.87 -2.29 -1.74
C THR A 131 -14.77 -3.82 -1.73
N TYR A 132 -13.59 -4.41 -1.88
CA TYR A 132 -13.49 -5.88 -1.88
C TYR A 132 -13.59 -6.50 -0.48
N LYS A 133 -13.34 -5.71 0.57
CA LYS A 133 -13.49 -6.11 1.98
C LYS A 133 -14.90 -5.91 2.53
N ASP A 134 -15.79 -5.24 1.80
CA ASP A 134 -17.17 -5.03 2.19
C ASP A 134 -17.91 -6.38 2.24
N VAL A 135 -18.24 -6.83 3.45
CA VAL A 135 -18.97 -8.07 3.73
C VAL A 135 -20.44 -7.82 4.02
N SER A 136 -20.98 -6.66 3.61
CA SER A 136 -22.40 -6.34 3.81
C SER A 136 -23.30 -7.43 3.26
N ASP A 137 -24.31 -7.79 4.06
CA ASP A 137 -25.37 -8.70 3.64
C ASP A 137 -25.93 -8.19 2.31
N ASN A 138 -25.93 -9.03 1.27
CA ASN A 138 -26.39 -8.82 -0.11
C ASN A 138 -25.33 -8.66 -1.21
N ILE A 139 -24.03 -8.63 -0.90
CA ILE A 139 -22.98 -8.61 -1.95
C ILE A 139 -22.17 -9.91 -1.87
N SER A 140 -22.07 -10.66 -2.98
CA SER A 140 -21.20 -11.83 -3.01
C SER A 140 -19.73 -11.40 -3.03
N PRO A 141 -18.81 -12.14 -2.37
CA PRO A 141 -17.38 -11.77 -2.33
C PRO A 141 -16.76 -11.58 -3.72
N VAL A 142 -17.20 -12.37 -4.70
CA VAL A 142 -16.75 -12.27 -6.09
C VAL A 142 -17.23 -10.98 -6.76
N MET A 143 -18.48 -10.56 -6.53
CA MET A 143 -18.99 -9.29 -7.07
C MET A 143 -18.25 -8.10 -6.47
N ALA A 144 -18.03 -8.10 -5.14
CA ALA A 144 -17.23 -7.08 -4.47
C ALA A 144 -15.80 -6.98 -5.05
N CYS A 145 -15.20 -8.13 -5.39
CA CYS A 145 -13.90 -8.17 -6.05
C CYS A 145 -13.92 -7.58 -7.47
N PHE A 146 -14.94 -7.86 -8.27
CA PHE A 146 -15.08 -7.26 -9.61
C PHE A 146 -15.31 -5.75 -9.55
N ASP A 147 -16.15 -5.28 -8.64
CA ASP A 147 -16.39 -3.85 -8.43
C ASP A 147 -15.10 -3.13 -8.00
N ALA A 148 -14.34 -3.74 -7.08
CA ALA A 148 -13.04 -3.21 -6.65
C ALA A 148 -12.02 -3.17 -7.80
N MET A 149 -11.95 -4.20 -8.64
CA MET A 149 -11.06 -4.20 -9.82
C MET A 149 -11.46 -3.13 -10.84
N SER A 150 -12.75 -2.84 -10.98
CA SER A 150 -13.25 -1.76 -11.83
C SER A 150 -12.71 -0.40 -11.38
N ILE A 151 -12.76 -0.14 -10.06
CA ILE A 151 -12.21 1.09 -9.46
C ILE A 151 -10.70 1.16 -9.67
N LEU A 152 -9.99 0.08 -9.34
CA LEU A 152 -8.53 0.02 -9.43
C LEU A 152 -8.01 0.10 -10.88
N SER A 153 -8.84 -0.20 -11.88
CA SER A 153 -8.45 -0.14 -13.29
C SER A 153 -7.97 1.25 -13.73
N ALA A 154 -8.40 2.31 -13.05
CA ALA A 154 -7.91 3.67 -13.24
C ALA A 154 -6.38 3.78 -13.06
N LEU A 155 -5.79 2.93 -12.22
CA LEU A 155 -4.35 2.87 -11.93
C LEU A 155 -3.58 1.88 -12.82
N SER A 156 -4.24 1.26 -13.81
CA SER A 156 -3.62 0.34 -14.77
C SER A 156 -2.77 -0.77 -14.11
N PRO A 157 -3.33 -1.60 -13.20
CA PRO A 157 -2.56 -2.52 -12.36
C PRO A 157 -1.69 -3.52 -13.14
N ASP A 158 -2.11 -3.94 -14.33
CA ASP A 158 -1.37 -4.91 -15.15
C ASP A 158 -0.03 -4.34 -15.69
N THR A 159 0.14 -3.00 -15.71
CA THR A 159 1.38 -2.33 -16.16
C THR A 159 1.98 -1.38 -15.12
N SER A 160 1.28 -1.11 -14.01
CA SER A 160 1.73 -0.21 -12.94
C SER A 160 3.06 -0.63 -12.32
N ASN A 161 3.90 0.34 -11.96
CA ASN A 161 5.11 0.11 -11.17
C ASN A 161 4.90 0.39 -9.67
N ASP A 162 3.66 0.71 -9.27
CA ASP A 162 3.32 0.91 -7.87
C ASP A 162 3.03 -0.46 -7.19
N PRO A 163 3.84 -0.85 -6.18
CA PRO A 163 3.67 -2.11 -5.46
C PRO A 163 2.34 -2.22 -4.70
N GLU A 164 1.75 -1.11 -4.26
CA GLU A 164 0.46 -1.12 -3.57
C GLU A 164 -0.68 -1.45 -4.56
N THR A 165 -0.69 -0.79 -5.71
CA THR A 165 -1.64 -1.05 -6.81
C THR A 165 -1.55 -2.50 -7.29
N THR A 166 -0.34 -3.00 -7.55
CA THR A 166 -0.14 -4.39 -7.98
C THR A 166 -0.51 -5.39 -6.89
N GLY A 167 -0.16 -5.10 -5.63
CA GLY A 167 -0.54 -5.89 -4.47
C GLY A 167 -2.05 -5.99 -4.24
N LEU A 168 -2.79 -4.88 -4.36
CA LEU A 168 -4.25 -4.86 -4.26
C LEU A 168 -4.91 -5.65 -5.41
N ALA A 169 -4.46 -5.44 -6.64
CA ALA A 169 -4.96 -6.19 -7.79
C ALA A 169 -4.69 -7.71 -7.64
N GLY A 170 -3.52 -8.07 -7.10
CA GLY A 170 -3.16 -9.44 -6.76
C GLY A 170 -4.07 -10.04 -5.68
N ALA A 171 -4.41 -9.26 -4.64
CA ALA A 171 -5.31 -9.68 -3.57
C ALA A 171 -6.72 -9.95 -4.08
N ILE A 172 -7.26 -9.05 -4.89
CA ILE A 172 -8.56 -9.21 -5.54
C ILE A 172 -8.57 -10.48 -6.41
N SER A 173 -7.58 -10.64 -7.29
CA SER A 173 -7.48 -11.81 -8.17
C SER A 173 -7.36 -13.13 -7.38
N LYS A 174 -6.56 -13.14 -6.31
CA LYS A 174 -6.42 -14.31 -5.42
C LYS A 174 -7.73 -14.66 -4.71
N ASN A 175 -8.49 -13.65 -4.27
CA ASN A 175 -9.79 -13.87 -3.64
C ASN A 175 -10.80 -14.45 -4.64
N ILE A 176 -10.86 -13.92 -5.88
CA ILE A 176 -11.72 -14.50 -6.93
C ILE A 176 -11.34 -15.96 -7.18
N TRP A 177 -10.05 -16.25 -7.35
CA TRP A 177 -9.56 -17.64 -7.49
C TRP A 177 -10.06 -18.54 -6.35
N ARG A 178 -9.98 -18.08 -5.10
CA ARG A 178 -10.38 -18.89 -3.94
C ARG A 178 -11.88 -19.19 -3.93
N GLU A 179 -12.71 -18.29 -4.44
CA GLU A 179 -14.16 -18.45 -4.52
C GLU A 179 -14.60 -19.34 -5.70
N ILE A 180 -14.13 -19.07 -6.93
CA ILE A 180 -14.66 -19.72 -8.14
C ILE A 180 -13.76 -20.81 -8.72
N LYS A 181 -12.51 -20.93 -8.24
CA LYS A 181 -11.52 -21.93 -8.68
C LYS A 181 -11.20 -21.91 -10.19
N ASP A 182 -11.31 -20.75 -10.84
CA ASP A 182 -10.79 -20.52 -12.18
C ASP A 182 -9.30 -20.13 -12.12
N ILE A 183 -8.45 -21.02 -12.63
CA ILE A 183 -6.99 -20.92 -12.54
C ILE A 183 -6.42 -19.64 -13.17
N SER A 184 -7.14 -19.03 -14.12
CA SER A 184 -6.71 -17.77 -14.75
C SER A 184 -6.54 -16.65 -13.73
N PHE A 185 -7.37 -16.61 -12.68
CA PHE A 185 -7.27 -15.63 -11.59
C PHE A 185 -6.08 -15.89 -10.68
N LEU A 186 -5.71 -17.14 -10.44
CA LEU A 186 -4.48 -17.46 -9.70
C LEU A 186 -3.24 -17.06 -10.49
N VAL A 187 -3.23 -17.31 -11.80
CA VAL A 187 -2.13 -16.89 -12.69
C VAL A 187 -2.04 -15.36 -12.73
N LYS A 188 -3.17 -14.65 -12.78
CA LYS A 188 -3.18 -13.18 -12.70
C LYS A 188 -2.64 -12.68 -11.36
N ALA A 189 -3.07 -13.25 -10.25
CA ALA A 189 -2.56 -12.90 -8.92
C ALA A 189 -1.05 -13.11 -8.80
N PHE A 190 -0.56 -14.26 -9.29
CA PHE A 190 0.86 -14.58 -9.35
C PHE A 190 1.67 -13.49 -10.06
N LEU A 191 1.29 -13.11 -11.29
CA LEU A 191 2.01 -12.10 -12.08
C LEU A 191 2.02 -10.72 -11.41
N LEU A 192 0.92 -10.32 -10.78
CA LEU A 192 0.79 -9.02 -10.10
C LEU A 192 1.68 -8.96 -8.85
N TYR A 193 1.65 -9.99 -8.01
CA TYR A 193 2.53 -10.06 -6.84
C TYR A 193 4.00 -10.22 -7.22
N GLU A 194 4.31 -10.97 -8.28
CA GLU A 194 5.67 -11.10 -8.81
C GLU A 194 6.23 -9.74 -9.22
N ARG A 195 5.41 -8.93 -9.91
CA ARG A 195 5.76 -7.56 -10.30
C ARG A 195 6.02 -6.67 -9.08
N GLY A 196 5.09 -6.59 -8.13
CA GLY A 196 5.24 -5.80 -6.92
C GLY A 196 6.48 -6.20 -6.10
N TYR A 197 6.68 -7.51 -5.92
CA TYR A 197 7.82 -8.04 -5.18
C TYR A 197 9.16 -7.83 -5.89
N THR A 198 9.19 -7.88 -7.21
CA THR A 198 10.41 -7.58 -7.99
C THR A 198 10.82 -6.11 -7.84
N ILE A 199 9.85 -5.20 -7.75
CA ILE A 199 10.11 -3.76 -7.65
C ILE A 199 10.54 -3.38 -6.23
N LYS A 200 9.76 -3.77 -5.22
CA LYS A 200 9.93 -3.27 -3.84
C LYS A 200 10.62 -4.25 -2.89
N LYS A 201 10.60 -5.54 -3.21
CA LYS A 201 11.15 -6.60 -2.36
C LYS A 201 10.61 -6.55 -0.91
N ASP A 202 9.33 -6.21 -0.75
CA ASP A 202 8.68 -6.13 0.57
C ASP A 202 8.12 -7.47 1.06
N TYR A 203 7.74 -7.51 2.33
CA TYR A 203 7.19 -8.71 2.96
C TYR A 203 5.76 -9.03 2.50
N TYR A 204 4.95 -8.02 2.15
CA TYR A 204 3.54 -8.20 1.79
C TYR A 204 3.38 -8.87 0.41
N ASN A 205 3.99 -8.30 -0.62
CA ASN A 205 4.02 -8.86 -1.96
C ASN A 205 4.75 -10.20 -1.96
N GLY A 206 5.83 -10.33 -1.19
CA GLY A 206 6.57 -11.58 -1.03
C GLY A 206 5.73 -12.71 -0.43
N GLU A 207 5.05 -12.46 0.70
CA GLU A 207 4.18 -13.46 1.34
C GLU A 207 3.10 -13.93 0.37
N ASN A 208 2.42 -12.99 -0.28
CA ASN A 208 1.32 -13.32 -1.17
C ASN A 208 1.78 -14.01 -2.47
N LEU A 209 2.94 -13.66 -3.00
CA LEU A 209 3.56 -14.38 -4.12
C LEU A 209 3.85 -15.83 -3.75
N ALA A 210 4.45 -16.07 -2.57
CA ALA A 210 4.74 -17.42 -2.08
C ALA A 210 3.45 -18.23 -1.86
N ILE A 211 2.38 -17.61 -1.36
CA ILE A 211 1.05 -18.22 -1.28
C ILE A 211 0.55 -18.62 -2.67
N CYS A 212 0.66 -17.74 -3.67
CA CYS A 212 0.24 -18.08 -5.04
C CYS A 212 1.02 -19.27 -5.62
N HIS A 213 2.33 -19.34 -5.38
CA HIS A 213 3.13 -20.52 -5.76
C HIS A 213 2.62 -21.79 -5.06
N HIS A 214 2.39 -21.75 -3.75
CA HIS A 214 1.89 -22.91 -3.02
C HIS A 214 0.51 -23.37 -3.52
N GLU A 215 -0.43 -22.44 -3.72
CA GLU A 215 -1.76 -22.78 -4.24
C GLU A 215 -1.70 -23.34 -5.68
N LYS A 216 -0.77 -22.83 -6.51
CA LYS A 216 -0.55 -23.34 -7.87
C LYS A 216 0.03 -24.75 -7.83
N MET A 217 1.00 -25.01 -6.95
CA MET A 217 1.55 -26.34 -6.70
C MET A 217 0.45 -27.33 -6.31
N GLU A 218 -0.40 -26.98 -5.35
CA GLU A 218 -1.52 -27.84 -4.89
C GLU A 218 -2.56 -28.07 -6.00
N TYR A 219 -2.89 -27.04 -6.79
CA TYR A 219 -3.74 -27.21 -7.97
C TYR A 219 -3.16 -28.24 -8.96
N LEU A 220 -1.87 -28.12 -9.29
CA LEU A 220 -1.19 -29.01 -10.24
C LEU A 220 -1.13 -30.46 -9.74
N LYS A 221 -0.89 -30.68 -8.44
CA LYS A 221 -0.94 -32.02 -7.82
C LYS A 221 -2.33 -32.68 -7.98
N ASN A 222 -3.39 -31.89 -7.95
CA ASN A 222 -4.78 -32.38 -8.03
C ASN A 222 -5.27 -32.68 -9.46
N LEU A 223 -4.50 -32.33 -10.50
CA LEU A 223 -4.92 -32.56 -11.90
C LEU A 223 -5.00 -34.05 -12.30
N ASN A 224 -4.60 -34.99 -11.44
CA ASN A 224 -4.60 -36.44 -11.70
C ASN A 224 -3.91 -36.86 -13.03
N ALA A 225 -3.05 -35.98 -13.56
CA ALA A 225 -2.23 -36.24 -14.72
C ALA A 225 -0.81 -36.54 -14.23
N THR A 226 -0.12 -37.49 -14.84
CA THR A 226 1.30 -37.75 -14.54
C THR A 226 2.10 -37.53 -15.80
N SER A 227 2.91 -36.47 -15.81
CA SER A 227 3.89 -36.23 -16.87
C SER A 227 5.16 -35.64 -16.27
N ALA A 228 6.30 -35.90 -16.91
CA ALA A 228 7.58 -35.35 -16.47
C ALA A 228 7.59 -33.82 -16.44
N ASN A 229 6.81 -33.17 -17.33
CA ASN A 229 6.68 -31.71 -17.34
C ASN A 229 5.86 -31.20 -16.16
N LEU A 230 4.75 -31.87 -15.81
CA LEU A 230 3.95 -31.50 -14.65
C LEU A 230 4.76 -31.63 -13.34
N ASN A 231 5.54 -32.69 -13.19
CA ASN A 231 6.39 -32.87 -12.01
C ASN A 231 7.44 -31.76 -11.87
N LYS A 232 8.00 -31.27 -12.99
CA LYS A 232 8.92 -30.13 -12.99
C LYS A 232 8.23 -28.82 -12.59
N GLU A 233 7.01 -28.60 -13.08
CA GLU A 233 6.22 -27.41 -12.74
C GLU A 233 5.83 -27.40 -11.25
N ILE A 234 5.40 -28.55 -10.71
CA ILE A 234 5.13 -28.72 -9.28
C ILE A 234 6.38 -28.39 -8.46
N ALA A 235 7.53 -28.98 -8.82
CA ALA A 235 8.80 -28.75 -8.11
C ALA A 235 9.25 -27.28 -8.20
N TYR A 236 9.04 -26.61 -9.34
CA TYR A 236 9.33 -25.18 -9.51
C TYR A 236 8.52 -24.34 -8.52
N HIS A 237 7.21 -24.57 -8.42
CA HIS A 237 6.37 -23.80 -7.50
C HIS A 237 6.68 -24.10 -6.03
N GLU A 238 6.98 -25.36 -5.69
CA GLU A 238 7.39 -25.76 -4.34
C GLU A 238 8.67 -25.03 -3.89
N VAL A 239 9.74 -25.13 -4.69
CA VAL A 239 11.03 -24.49 -4.38
C VAL A 239 10.89 -22.96 -4.35
N SER A 240 10.12 -22.38 -5.27
CA SER A 240 9.92 -20.93 -5.31
C SER A 240 9.21 -20.41 -4.07
N ALA A 241 8.14 -21.08 -3.62
CA ALA A 241 7.45 -20.72 -2.39
C ALA A 241 8.39 -20.76 -1.18
N GLU A 242 9.21 -21.82 -1.04
CA GLU A 242 10.18 -21.94 0.04
C GLU A 242 11.25 -20.84 0.00
N MET A 243 11.82 -20.54 -1.17
CA MET A 243 12.81 -19.48 -1.32
C MET A 243 12.24 -18.09 -0.99
N ILE A 244 11.03 -17.81 -1.45
CA ILE A 244 10.38 -16.52 -1.19
C ILE A 244 10.02 -16.40 0.29
N PHE A 245 9.48 -17.44 0.93
CA PHE A 245 9.20 -17.38 2.37
C PHE A 245 10.47 -17.23 3.22
N ASN A 246 11.58 -17.87 2.86
CA ASN A 246 12.87 -17.60 3.52
C ASN A 246 13.27 -16.12 3.39
N SER A 247 13.09 -15.52 2.21
CA SER A 247 13.35 -14.10 1.98
C SER A 247 12.42 -13.20 2.79
N VAL A 248 11.12 -13.51 2.84
CA VAL A 248 10.11 -12.78 3.63
C VAL A 248 10.42 -12.86 5.12
N LEU A 249 10.85 -14.03 5.62
CA LEU A 249 11.27 -14.17 7.00
C LEU A 249 12.49 -13.28 7.30
N GLY A 250 13.49 -13.27 6.43
CA GLY A 250 14.65 -12.38 6.57
C GLY A 250 14.27 -10.89 6.61
N ILE A 251 13.42 -10.45 5.67
CA ILE A 251 12.93 -9.06 5.61
C ILE A 251 12.18 -8.68 6.88
N THR A 252 11.25 -9.53 7.33
CA THR A 252 10.46 -9.25 8.53
C THR A 252 11.31 -9.26 9.80
N GLU A 253 12.30 -10.16 9.92
CA GLU A 253 13.24 -10.16 11.04
C GLU A 253 14.15 -8.93 11.05
N GLU A 254 14.58 -8.44 9.88
CA GLU A 254 15.32 -7.18 9.78
C GLU A 254 14.48 -5.99 10.27
N ILE A 255 13.22 -5.92 9.84
CA ILE A 255 12.28 -4.87 10.27
C ILE A 255 12.04 -4.94 11.79
N ILE A 256 11.76 -6.13 12.34
CA ILE A 256 11.49 -6.36 13.77
C ILE A 256 12.69 -5.93 14.63
N ASN A 257 13.91 -6.19 14.17
CA ASN A 257 15.13 -5.87 14.90
C ASN A 257 15.62 -4.41 14.69
N SER A 258 14.90 -3.62 13.89
CA SER A 258 15.25 -2.22 13.64
C SER A 258 14.95 -1.32 14.84
N ASN A 259 15.72 -0.23 15.00
CA ASN A 259 15.52 0.74 16.09
C ASN A 259 14.20 1.53 15.99
N TYR A 260 13.49 1.42 14.86
CA TYR A 260 12.29 2.19 14.56
C TYR A 260 11.03 1.32 14.47
N PHE A 261 11.13 0.03 14.84
CA PHE A 261 10.00 -0.88 14.75
C PHE A 261 8.76 -0.38 15.51
N ASP A 262 8.96 0.24 16.68
CA ASP A 262 7.89 0.79 17.52
C ASP A 262 7.20 2.03 16.93
N GLU A 263 7.78 2.65 15.88
CA GLU A 263 7.17 3.79 15.18
C GLU A 263 6.31 3.38 13.98
N ARG A 264 6.33 2.09 13.60
CA ARG A 264 5.62 1.61 12.41
C ARG A 264 4.12 1.41 12.69
N SER A 265 3.28 1.77 11.73
CA SER A 265 1.84 1.50 11.80
C SER A 265 1.45 0.05 11.44
N ASP A 266 2.34 -0.70 10.78
CA ASP A 266 2.09 -2.03 10.24
C ASP A 266 2.69 -3.18 11.07
N GLN A 267 3.13 -2.92 12.32
CA GLN A 267 3.81 -3.89 13.19
C GLN A 267 3.12 -5.26 13.25
N LYS A 268 1.78 -5.27 13.33
CA LYS A 268 0.99 -6.51 13.34
C LYS A 268 1.20 -7.34 12.08
N TRP A 269 1.22 -6.70 10.91
CA TRP A 269 1.36 -7.38 9.63
C TRP A 269 2.76 -7.92 9.43
N VAL A 270 3.79 -7.22 9.92
CA VAL A 270 5.16 -7.73 9.95
C VAL A 270 5.24 -9.05 10.73
N PHE A 271 4.64 -9.11 11.94
CA PHE A 271 4.60 -10.35 12.72
C PHE A 271 3.73 -11.44 12.09
N ALA A 272 2.60 -11.07 11.46
CA ALA A 272 1.74 -12.00 10.75
C ALA A 272 2.50 -12.70 9.61
N SER A 273 3.19 -11.93 8.78
CA SER A 273 3.99 -12.45 7.66
C SER A 273 5.20 -13.25 8.14
N ALA A 274 5.89 -12.80 9.20
CA ALA A 274 6.99 -13.56 9.83
C ALA A 274 6.50 -14.93 10.35
N CYS A 275 5.34 -14.95 11.03
CA CYS A 275 4.71 -16.18 11.49
C CYS A 275 4.39 -17.12 10.32
N GLN A 276 3.79 -16.58 9.25
CA GLN A 276 3.39 -17.37 8.10
C GLN A 276 4.59 -17.98 7.38
N ALA A 277 5.66 -17.19 7.21
CA ALA A 277 6.91 -17.63 6.62
C ALA A 277 7.59 -18.71 7.47
N ALA A 278 7.76 -18.48 8.78
CA ALA A 278 8.34 -19.45 9.71
C ALA A 278 7.58 -20.78 9.71
N ASN A 279 6.24 -20.72 9.74
CA ASN A 279 5.39 -21.90 9.66
C ASN A 279 5.62 -22.68 8.35
N TYR A 280 5.75 -22.00 7.21
CA TYR A 280 5.94 -22.66 5.92
C TYR A 280 7.29 -23.38 5.81
N ILE A 281 8.36 -22.78 6.33
CA ILE A 281 9.71 -23.35 6.30
C ILE A 281 9.94 -24.42 7.38
N GLY A 282 8.99 -24.61 8.30
CA GLY A 282 9.04 -25.65 9.34
C GLY A 282 9.69 -25.20 10.66
N ASP A 283 9.87 -23.90 10.89
CA ASP A 283 10.34 -23.36 12.16
C ASP A 283 9.15 -23.08 13.09
N SER A 284 8.72 -24.12 13.81
CA SER A 284 7.56 -24.07 14.71
C SER A 284 7.74 -23.10 15.88
N ASP A 285 8.97 -22.97 16.38
CA ASP A 285 9.28 -22.15 17.55
C ASP A 285 9.17 -20.66 17.19
N LYS A 286 9.78 -20.25 16.07
CA LYS A 286 9.61 -18.89 15.53
C LYS A 286 8.16 -18.64 15.15
N SER A 287 7.49 -19.58 14.48
CA SER A 287 6.08 -19.43 14.13
C SER A 287 5.21 -19.16 15.35
N SER A 288 5.37 -19.92 16.44
CA SER A 288 4.59 -19.71 17.65
C SER A 288 4.90 -18.34 18.27
N THR A 289 6.18 -17.98 18.34
CA THR A 289 6.64 -16.69 18.90
C THR A 289 6.04 -15.51 18.14
N TYR A 290 6.13 -15.51 16.81
CA TYR A 290 5.58 -14.43 15.99
C TYR A 290 4.05 -14.42 16.00
N PHE A 291 3.39 -15.56 16.12
CA PHE A 291 1.94 -15.60 16.28
C PHE A 291 1.46 -14.95 17.59
N ASP A 292 2.17 -15.18 18.69
CA ASP A 292 1.84 -14.55 19.97
C ASP A 292 2.08 -13.04 19.94
N ARG A 293 3.15 -12.59 19.26
CA ARG A 293 3.38 -11.17 19.00
C ARG A 293 2.29 -10.57 18.12
N PHE A 294 1.95 -11.19 17.00
CA PHE A 294 0.86 -10.74 16.11
C PHE A 294 -0.44 -10.55 16.88
N LYS A 295 -0.87 -11.55 17.66
CA LYS A 295 -2.08 -11.47 18.48
C LYS A 295 -2.06 -10.32 19.49
N ALA A 296 -0.89 -9.99 20.05
CA ALA A 296 -0.77 -8.89 21.00
C ALA A 296 -1.00 -7.50 20.37
N PHE A 297 -0.86 -7.37 19.04
CA PHE A 297 -1.14 -6.15 18.28
C PHE A 297 -2.49 -6.18 17.53
N CYS A 298 -3.28 -7.26 17.65
CA CYS A 298 -4.60 -7.32 17.02
C CYS A 298 -5.62 -6.52 17.84
N ASP A 299 -6.29 -5.59 17.17
CA ASP A 299 -7.29 -4.71 17.81
C ASP A 299 -8.72 -5.09 17.38
N ASN A 300 -8.88 -5.91 16.33
CA ASN A 300 -10.17 -6.18 15.70
C ASN A 300 -10.26 -7.66 15.23
N SER A 301 -11.47 -8.20 15.06
CA SER A 301 -11.67 -9.60 14.63
C SER A 301 -11.15 -9.89 13.21
N TRP A 302 -11.22 -8.90 12.31
CA TRP A 302 -10.83 -9.07 10.91
C TRP A 302 -9.32 -9.32 10.71
N ASP A 303 -8.49 -8.91 11.67
CA ASP A 303 -7.04 -9.16 11.65
C ASP A 303 -6.76 -10.66 11.65
N ILE A 304 -7.37 -11.36 12.62
CA ILE A 304 -7.22 -12.82 12.79
C ILE A 304 -7.88 -13.57 11.64
N GLU A 305 -9.03 -13.11 11.15
CA GLU A 305 -9.70 -13.72 10.00
C GLU A 305 -8.84 -13.63 8.74
N THR A 306 -8.23 -12.47 8.48
CA THR A 306 -7.35 -12.25 7.32
C THR A 306 -6.11 -13.15 7.41
N PHE A 307 -5.48 -13.21 8.59
CA PHE A 307 -4.37 -14.12 8.84
C PHE A 307 -4.76 -15.59 8.60
N CYS A 308 -5.88 -16.04 9.18
CA CYS A 308 -6.36 -17.41 9.03
C CYS A 308 -6.67 -17.78 7.58
N LYS A 309 -7.23 -16.86 6.79
CA LYS A 309 -7.50 -17.07 5.34
C LYS A 309 -6.21 -17.28 4.53
N ASN A 310 -5.09 -16.71 4.96
CA ASN A 310 -3.80 -16.85 4.28
C ASN A 310 -2.93 -17.97 4.86
N LYS A 311 -3.35 -18.59 5.98
CA LYS A 311 -2.55 -19.59 6.67
C LYS A 311 -2.40 -20.87 5.85
N LEU A 312 -1.18 -21.10 5.38
CA LEU A 312 -0.80 -22.34 4.70
C LEU A 312 -0.51 -23.46 5.72
N ARG A 313 -0.84 -24.69 5.36
CA ARG A 313 -0.39 -25.90 6.06
C ARG A 313 0.44 -26.69 5.08
N LYS A 314 1.73 -26.89 5.37
CA LYS A 314 2.54 -27.87 4.65
C LYS A 314 1.97 -29.24 5.06
N GLN A 315 1.30 -29.92 4.11
CA GLN A 315 0.82 -31.30 4.31
C GLN A 315 1.99 -32.28 4.26
#